data_AF-A0A150J1N8-F1
#
_entry.id   AF-A0A150J1N8-F1
#
_cell.length_a   1.000
_cell.length_b   1.000
_cell.length_c   1.000
_cell.angle_alpha   90.00
_cell.angle_beta   90.00
_cell.angle_gamma   90.00
#
_symmetry.space_group_name_H-M   'P 1'
#
loop_
_entity.id
_entity.type
_entity.pdbx_description
1 polymer ?
#
loop_
_entity_poly.entity_id
_entity_poly.type
_entity_poly.pdbx_seq_one_letter_code
_entity_poly.pdbx_strand_id
1 'polypeptide(L)'
;MVDYNLSFRKPFSDFRKLLIGIVVNIIPIVNLISYGYILESSDIKRGEQTDKMEEWEDYGGFFVKGLIALIISLVYGIPALIVGAIAFFVAFGPLFGQLIVMDPQKVQMMNAEKFFPTFAPYLLAATLNSCFCYPNTNRHICCTSCYSEIH
;
A
#
# COMPACT_ATOMS: atom_id res chain seq x y z
N MET A 1 -7.22 -33.19 4.38
CA MET A 1 -6.39 -32.43 5.33
C MET A 1 -5.25 -31.82 4.54
N VAL A 2 -4.97 -30.52 4.73
CA VAL A 2 -3.92 -29.81 4.00
C VAL A 2 -2.56 -30.17 4.63
N ASP A 3 -1.68 -30.78 3.84
CA ASP A 3 -0.29 -31.03 4.19
C ASP A 3 0.56 -29.78 3.88
N TYR A 4 1.03 -29.13 4.95
CA TYR A 4 1.83 -27.91 4.86
C TYR A 4 3.29 -28.20 4.46
N ASN A 5 3.83 -29.37 4.84
CA ASN A 5 5.22 -29.73 4.52
C ASN A 5 5.36 -29.92 3.00
N LEU A 6 4.39 -30.59 2.39
CA LEU A 6 4.32 -30.74 0.94
C LEU A 6 4.20 -29.40 0.22
N SER A 7 3.28 -28.54 0.68
CA SER A 7 3.03 -27.22 0.06
C SER A 7 4.23 -26.28 0.14
N PHE A 8 4.98 -26.32 1.25
CA PHE A 8 6.17 -25.48 1.42
C PHE A 8 7.33 -25.93 0.52
N ARG A 9 7.48 -27.23 0.28
CA ARG A 9 8.55 -27.76 -0.58
C ARG A 9 8.23 -27.64 -2.07
N LYS A 10 6.94 -27.54 -2.44
CA LYS A 10 6.46 -27.43 -3.81
C LYS A 10 7.15 -26.34 -4.66
N PRO A 11 7.27 -25.07 -4.24
CA PRO A 11 7.97 -24.06 -5.06
C PRO A 11 9.46 -24.36 -5.26
N PHE A 12 10.07 -25.13 -4.37
CA PHE A 12 11.50 -25.47 -4.41
C PHE A 12 11.80 -26.80 -5.11
N SER A 13 10.78 -27.55 -5.54
CA SER A 13 11.00 -28.82 -6.26
C SER A 13 11.63 -28.59 -7.64
N ASP A 14 11.22 -27.51 -8.33
CA ASP A 14 11.67 -27.15 -9.66
C ASP A 14 12.33 -25.76 -9.71
N PHE A 15 13.63 -25.68 -9.41
CA PHE A 15 14.36 -24.40 -9.38
C PHE A 15 14.29 -23.61 -10.71
N ARG A 16 14.25 -24.31 -11.85
CA ARG A 16 14.12 -23.67 -13.18
C ARG A 16 12.79 -22.91 -13.30
N LYS A 17 11.67 -23.52 -12.88
CA LYS A 17 10.33 -22.93 -12.98
C LYS A 17 10.19 -21.75 -12.01
N LEU A 18 10.77 -21.88 -10.81
CA LEU A 18 10.84 -20.80 -9.84
C LEU A 18 11.63 -19.60 -10.39
N LEU A 19 12.78 -19.83 -11.01
CA LEU A 19 13.60 -18.76 -11.60
C LEU A 19 12.85 -18.01 -12.71
N ILE A 20 12.12 -18.74 -13.58
CA ILE A 20 11.28 -18.13 -14.62
C ILE A 20 10.21 -17.25 -13.97
N GLY A 21 9.52 -17.75 -12.94
CA GLY A 21 8.51 -16.99 -12.20
C GLY A 21 9.06 -15.68 -11.61
N ILE A 22 10.29 -15.70 -11.07
CA ILE A 22 10.98 -14.52 -10.53
C ILE A 22 11.31 -13.52 -11.65
N VAL A 23 11.93 -13.97 -12.74
CA VAL A 23 12.32 -13.09 -13.86
C VAL A 23 11.09 -12.43 -14.49
N VAL A 24 10.02 -13.20 -14.68
CA VAL A 24 8.75 -12.71 -15.24
C VAL A 24 8.09 -11.68 -14.30
N ASN A 25 8.27 -11.80 -12.98
CA ASN A 25 7.69 -10.87 -12.00
C ASN A 25 8.31 -9.47 -12.07
N ILE A 26 9.59 -9.37 -12.45
CA ILE A 26 10.33 -8.09 -12.55
C ILE A 26 9.74 -7.19 -13.64
N ILE A 27 9.21 -7.77 -14.72
CA ILE A 27 8.68 -7.00 -15.84
C ILE A 27 7.26 -6.53 -15.48
N PRO A 28 7.03 -5.20 -15.32
CA PRO A 28 5.71 -4.67 -15.06
C PRO A 28 4.76 -5.08 -16.20
N ILE A 29 3.51 -5.44 -15.87
CA ILE A 29 2.48 -6.09 -16.74
C ILE A 29 2.62 -7.61 -16.82
N VAL A 30 3.80 -8.16 -17.13
CA VAL A 30 3.97 -9.62 -17.26
C VAL A 30 3.87 -10.34 -15.91
N ASN A 31 4.05 -9.61 -14.80
CA ASN A 31 3.79 -10.08 -13.44
C ASN A 31 2.41 -10.75 -13.26
N LEU A 32 1.38 -10.30 -13.99
CA LEU A 32 0.05 -10.93 -13.94
C LEU A 32 0.08 -12.42 -14.32
N ILE A 33 0.96 -12.80 -15.26
CA ILE A 33 1.16 -14.19 -15.65
C ILE A 33 1.74 -14.98 -14.48
N SER A 34 2.76 -14.45 -13.78
CA SER A 34 3.30 -15.07 -12.57
C SER A 34 2.22 -15.24 -11.50
N TYR A 35 1.32 -14.27 -11.35
CA TYR A 35 0.22 -14.35 -10.39
C TYR A 35 -0.79 -15.46 -10.73
N GLY A 36 -1.18 -15.58 -12.00
CA GLY A 36 -2.04 -16.66 -12.47
C GLY A 36 -1.39 -18.04 -12.39
N TYR A 37 -0.08 -18.12 -12.65
CA TYR A 37 0.70 -19.35 -12.53
C TYR A 37 0.75 -19.86 -11.08
N ILE A 38 0.93 -18.97 -10.10
CA ILE A 38 0.90 -19.32 -8.67
C ILE A 38 -0.48 -19.89 -8.31
N LEU A 39 -1.56 -19.27 -8.78
CA LEU A 39 -2.91 -19.74 -8.51
C LEU A 39 -3.19 -21.10 -9.13
N GLU A 40 -2.73 -21.35 -10.35
CA GLU A 40 -2.85 -22.68 -10.96
C GLU A 40 -2.02 -23.72 -10.22
N SER A 41 -0.79 -23.36 -9.84
CA SER A 41 0.14 -24.24 -9.11
C SER A 41 -0.26 -24.48 -7.66
N SER A 42 -1.25 -23.77 -7.11
CA SER A 42 -1.60 -23.85 -5.70
C SER A 42 -2.44 -25.09 -5.33
N ASP A 43 -2.85 -25.90 -6.30
CA ASP A 43 -3.72 -27.09 -6.15
C ASP A 43 -5.02 -26.86 -5.36
N ILE A 44 -5.38 -25.62 -5.05
CA ILE A 44 -6.56 -25.27 -4.23
C ILE A 44 -7.84 -25.85 -4.83
N LYS A 45 -7.90 -26.02 -6.15
CA LYS A 45 -9.04 -26.57 -6.87
C LYS A 45 -9.00 -28.10 -7.05
N ARG A 46 -7.85 -28.75 -6.84
CA ARG A 46 -7.62 -30.15 -7.26
C ARG A 46 -7.99 -31.20 -6.20
N GLY A 47 -8.34 -30.81 -4.98
CA GLY A 47 -8.72 -31.73 -3.90
C GLY A 47 -7.58 -32.58 -3.34
N GLU A 48 -6.52 -32.77 -4.13
CA GLU A 48 -5.29 -33.48 -3.81
C GLU A 48 -4.10 -32.55 -4.00
N GLN A 49 -3.15 -32.59 -3.06
CA GLN A 49 -1.94 -31.78 -3.15
C GLN A 49 -0.84 -32.54 -3.89
N THR A 50 -0.21 -31.87 -4.84
CA THR A 50 0.88 -32.39 -5.66
C THR A 50 2.19 -31.68 -5.30
N ASP A 51 3.32 -32.38 -5.38
CA ASP A 51 4.66 -31.80 -5.19
C ASP A 51 5.22 -31.13 -6.46
N LYS A 52 4.57 -31.37 -7.61
CA LYS A 52 4.98 -30.88 -8.92
C LYS A 52 4.38 -29.51 -9.21
N MET A 53 5.23 -28.58 -9.66
CA MET A 53 4.77 -27.30 -10.19
C MET A 53 4.22 -27.46 -11.61
N GLU A 54 3.25 -26.61 -11.96
CA GLU A 54 2.66 -26.56 -13.30
C GLU A 54 3.70 -26.24 -14.38
N GLU A 55 3.41 -26.64 -15.60
CA GLU A 55 4.29 -26.40 -16.74
C GLU A 55 4.07 -24.98 -17.33
N TRP A 56 5.15 -24.34 -17.75
CA TRP A 56 5.13 -23.00 -18.35
C TRP A 56 4.81 -23.07 -19.86
N GLU A 57 3.65 -23.64 -20.20
CA GLU A 57 3.20 -23.76 -21.60
C GLU A 57 2.03 -22.82 -21.91
N ASP A 58 1.08 -22.67 -20.97
CA ASP A 58 -0.15 -21.88 -21.16
C ASP A 58 -0.05 -20.45 -20.60
N TYR A 59 0.87 -19.64 -21.16
CA TYR A 59 1.05 -18.24 -20.77
C TYR A 59 -0.23 -17.41 -20.89
N GLY A 60 -1.07 -17.70 -21.89
CA GLY A 60 -2.35 -17.02 -22.11
C GLY A 60 -3.36 -17.31 -21.02
N GLY A 61 -3.54 -18.59 -20.65
CA GLY A 61 -4.41 -18.98 -19.54
C GLY A 61 -3.95 -18.41 -18.20
N PHE A 62 -2.63 -18.39 -17.93
CA PHE A 62 -2.09 -17.75 -16.73
C PHE A 62 -2.37 -16.25 -16.70
N PHE A 63 -2.25 -15.54 -17.83
CA PHE A 63 -2.59 -14.12 -17.88
C PHE A 63 -4.07 -13.86 -17.52
N VAL A 64 -5.00 -14.64 -18.09
CA VAL A 64 -6.44 -14.49 -17.81
C VAL A 64 -6.75 -14.80 -16.34
N LYS A 65 -6.16 -15.87 -15.78
CA LYS A 65 -6.31 -16.21 -14.36
C LYS A 65 -5.76 -15.10 -13.46
N GLY A 66 -4.59 -14.54 -13.80
CA GLY A 66 -4.00 -13.39 -13.12
C GLY A 66 -4.87 -12.14 -13.18
N LEU A 67 -5.49 -11.86 -14.33
CA LEU A 67 -6.43 -10.75 -14.50
C LEU A 67 -7.68 -10.92 -13.64
N ILE A 68 -8.27 -12.12 -13.63
CA ILE A 68 -9.42 -12.43 -12.76
C ILE A 68 -9.03 -12.27 -11.29
N ALA A 69 -7.85 -12.73 -10.89
CA ALA A 69 -7.35 -12.57 -9.53
C ALA A 69 -7.17 -11.10 -9.15
N LEU A 70 -6.65 -10.27 -10.07
CA LEU A 70 -6.54 -8.84 -9.86
C LEU A 70 -7.92 -8.21 -9.66
N ILE A 71 -8.92 -8.56 -10.48
CA ILE A 71 -10.29 -8.05 -10.34
C ILE A 71 -10.88 -8.45 -8.99
N ILE A 72 -10.73 -9.72 -8.58
CA ILE A 72 -11.18 -10.18 -7.26
C ILE A 72 -10.48 -9.40 -6.15
N SER A 73 -9.16 -9.19 -6.25
CA SER A 73 -8.39 -8.43 -5.26
C SER A 73 -8.83 -6.97 -5.16
N LEU A 74 -9.24 -6.35 -6.27
CA LEU A 74 -9.78 -5.00 -6.29
C LEU A 74 -11.15 -4.95 -5.62
N VAL A 75 -12.05 -5.87 -5.97
CA VAL A 75 -13.42 -5.92 -5.41
C VAL A 75 -13.39 -6.21 -3.90
N TYR A 76 -12.62 -7.22 -3.49
CA TYR A 76 -12.46 -7.56 -2.07
C TYR A 76 -11.55 -6.58 -1.33
N GLY A 77 -10.73 -5.82 -2.06
CA GLY A 77 -9.88 -4.76 -1.52
C GLY A 77 -10.62 -3.45 -1.24
N ILE A 78 -11.85 -3.26 -1.75
CA ILE A 78 -12.62 -2.01 -1.57
C ILE A 78 -12.70 -1.57 -0.10
N PRO A 79 -13.02 -2.44 0.89
CA PRO A 79 -13.08 -2.02 2.28
C PRO A 79 -11.72 -1.52 2.81
N ALA A 80 -10.64 -2.21 2.45
CA ALA A 80 -9.28 -1.81 2.83
C ALA A 80 -8.89 -0.47 2.15
N LEU A 81 -9.29 -0.27 0.89
CA LEU A 81 -9.07 0.99 0.18
C LEU A 81 -9.85 2.14 0.81
N ILE A 82 -11.09 1.92 1.28
CA ILE A 82 -11.87 2.96 1.97
C ILE A 82 -11.19 3.36 3.27
N VAL A 83 -10.82 2.40 4.11
CA VAL A 83 -10.13 2.66 5.39
C VAL A 83 -8.79 3.34 5.14
N GLY A 84 -8.01 2.84 4.16
CA GLY A 84 -6.73 3.42 3.76
C GLY A 84 -6.87 4.84 3.22
N ALA A 85 -7.90 5.12 2.42
CA ALA A 85 -8.18 6.46 1.90
C ALA A 85 -8.53 7.42 3.04
N ILE A 86 -9.39 7.02 3.98
CA ILE A 86 -9.72 7.84 5.15
C ILE A 86 -8.46 8.15 5.96
N ALA A 87 -7.65 7.13 6.27
CA ALA A 87 -6.39 7.30 6.99
C ALA A 87 -5.44 8.26 6.25
N PHE A 88 -5.34 8.12 4.93
CA PHE A 88 -4.52 8.99 4.09
C PHE A 88 -5.01 10.45 4.11
N PHE A 89 -6.32 10.68 3.96
CA PHE A 89 -6.87 12.05 4.00
C PHE A 89 -6.78 12.69 5.38
N VAL A 90 -6.92 11.93 6.45
CA VAL A 90 -6.73 12.45 7.82
C VAL A 90 -5.25 12.82 8.05
N ALA A 91 -4.31 11.99 7.61
CA ALA A 91 -2.88 12.23 7.80
C ALA A 91 -2.32 13.33 6.87
N PHE A 92 -2.68 13.31 5.59
CA PHE A 92 -2.06 14.16 4.56
C PHE A 92 -2.98 15.26 4.02
N GLY A 93 -4.29 15.19 4.28
CA GLY A 93 -5.25 16.22 3.84
C GLY A 93 -4.93 17.64 4.34
N PRO A 94 -4.53 17.84 5.61
CA PRO A 94 -4.15 19.17 6.10
C PRO A 94 -2.92 19.74 5.39
N LEU A 95 -1.95 18.89 5.04
CA LEU A 95 -0.75 19.29 4.29
C LEU A 95 -1.10 19.75 2.88
N PHE A 96 -1.90 18.96 2.15
CA PHE A 96 -2.35 19.32 0.81
C PHE A 96 -3.26 20.57 0.82
N GLY A 97 -4.12 20.71 1.83
CA GLY A 97 -4.97 21.88 2.03
C GLY A 97 -4.19 23.18 2.24
N GLN A 98 -3.09 23.14 3.00
CA GLN A 98 -2.20 24.31 3.16
C GLN A 98 -1.47 24.64 1.85
N LEU A 99 -1.00 23.64 1.10
CA LEU A 99 -0.30 23.85 -0.17
C LEU A 99 -1.17 24.54 -1.23
N ILE A 100 -2.47 24.20 -1.29
CA ILE A 100 -3.39 24.82 -2.27
C ILE A 100 -3.89 26.21 -1.86
N VAL A 101 -3.94 26.52 -0.56
CA VAL A 101 -4.37 27.85 -0.06
C VAL A 101 -3.20 28.83 0.00
N MET A 102 -1.96 28.35 0.02
CA MET A 102 -0.79 29.22 -0.04
C MET A 102 -0.72 29.94 -1.38
N ASP A 103 -0.82 31.27 -1.33
CA ASP A 103 -0.59 32.13 -2.47
C ASP A 103 0.82 31.89 -3.04
N PRO A 104 0.95 31.70 -4.38
CA PRO A 104 2.24 31.40 -5.00
C PRO A 104 3.31 32.48 -4.74
N GLN A 105 2.91 33.73 -4.45
CA GLN A 105 3.86 34.79 -4.07
C GLN A 105 4.50 34.55 -2.70
N LYS A 106 3.76 33.98 -1.73
CA LYS A 106 4.30 33.69 -0.38
C LYS A 106 5.28 32.52 -0.39
N VAL A 107 5.09 31.55 -1.27
CA VAL A 107 6.01 30.41 -1.42
C VAL A 107 7.39 30.89 -1.89
N GLN A 108 7.43 31.89 -2.79
CA GLN A 108 8.68 32.45 -3.31
C GLN A 108 9.46 33.27 -2.26
N MET A 109 8.78 33.80 -1.23
CA MET A 109 9.40 34.58 -0.15
C MET A 109 9.73 33.74 1.09
N MET A 110 9.35 32.46 1.13
CA MET A 110 9.70 31.56 2.23
C MET A 110 11.12 31.03 2.06
N ASN A 111 11.97 31.36 3.03
CA ASN A 111 13.30 30.74 3.16
C ASN A 111 13.14 29.25 3.56
N ALA A 112 14.05 28.38 3.09
CA ALA A 112 14.00 26.93 3.33
C ALA A 112 13.97 26.55 4.83
N GLU A 113 14.62 27.35 5.68
CA GLU A 113 14.59 27.17 7.15
C GLU A 113 13.20 27.38 7.78
N LYS A 114 12.34 28.21 7.19
CA LYS A 114 10.99 28.50 7.73
C LYS A 114 9.91 27.61 7.12
N PHE A 115 10.20 26.96 6.00
CA PHE A 115 9.29 26.04 5.33
C PHE A 115 8.97 24.83 6.22
N PHE A 116 10.00 24.13 6.71
CA PHE A 116 9.83 22.92 7.52
C PHE A 116 9.03 23.14 8.82
N PRO A 117 9.30 24.16 9.66
CA PRO A 117 8.54 24.38 10.90
C PRO A 117 7.08 24.79 10.66
N THR A 118 6.72 25.31 9.47
CA THR A 118 5.32 25.59 9.12
C THR A 118 4.51 24.31 8.84
N PHE A 119 5.13 23.27 8.26
CA PHE A 119 4.47 21.99 7.98
C PHE A 119 4.66 20.94 9.09
N ALA A 120 5.70 21.08 9.91
CA ALA A 120 5.99 20.21 11.05
C ALA A 120 4.79 19.92 11.97
N PRO A 121 3.96 20.89 12.39
CA PRO A 121 2.81 20.60 13.27
C PRO A 121 1.75 19.73 12.59
N TYR A 122 1.58 19.82 11.27
CA TYR A 122 0.63 18.99 10.53
C TYR A 122 1.14 17.55 10.36
N LEU A 123 2.45 17.37 10.14
CA LEU A 123 3.08 16.05 10.14
C LEU A 123 3.05 15.41 11.54
N LEU A 124 3.26 16.19 12.59
CA LEU A 124 3.13 15.74 13.98
C LEU A 124 1.68 15.34 14.30
N ALA A 125 0.68 16.14 13.93
CA ALA A 125 -0.73 15.82 14.13
C ALA A 125 -1.22 14.59 13.34
N ALA A 126 -0.55 14.23 12.23
CA ALA A 126 -0.82 13.00 11.49
C ALA A 126 -0.32 11.73 12.23
N THR A 127 0.67 11.89 13.12
CA THR A 127 1.30 10.78 13.87
C THR A 127 0.85 10.69 15.33
N LEU A 128 0.52 11.83 15.94
CA LEU A 128 -0.04 11.95 17.28
C LEU A 128 -1.47 12.40 17.10
N ASN A 129 -2.43 11.52 17.44
CA ASN A 129 -3.87 11.74 17.30
C ASN A 129 -4.40 12.82 18.27
N SER A 130 -3.71 13.94 18.40
CA SER A 130 -4.02 15.02 19.34
C SER A 130 -3.32 16.31 18.91
N CYS A 131 -4.08 17.41 18.94
CA CYS A 131 -3.67 18.82 18.86
C CYS A 131 -3.65 19.45 17.47
N PHE A 132 -4.81 19.99 17.07
CA PHE A 132 -4.90 21.05 16.07
C PHE A 132 -4.50 22.39 16.70
N CYS A 133 -3.40 22.99 16.26
CA CYS A 133 -3.06 24.38 16.62
C CYS A 133 -3.02 25.20 15.33
N TYR A 134 -4.05 26.02 15.09
CA TYR A 134 -4.13 26.90 13.93
C TYR A 134 -3.59 28.29 14.28
N PRO A 135 -2.62 28.86 13.53
CA PRO A 135 -2.12 30.20 13.82
C PRO A 135 -3.14 31.27 13.38
N ASN A 136 -3.68 32.02 14.35
CA ASN A 136 -4.49 33.22 14.10
C ASN A 136 -3.58 34.45 14.11
N THR A 137 -3.61 35.22 13.02
CA THR A 137 -2.71 36.35 12.75
C THR A 137 -2.96 37.62 13.58
N ASN A 138 -3.89 37.62 14.55
CA ASN A 138 -4.34 38.89 15.15
C ASN A 138 -4.62 38.93 16.65
N ARG A 139 -4.11 38.00 17.47
CA ARG A 139 -4.01 38.17 18.93
C ARG A 139 -3.24 37.02 19.57
N HIS A 140 -2.56 37.34 20.68
CA HIS A 140 -1.82 36.45 21.57
C HIS A 140 -2.33 35.00 21.58
N ILE A 141 -1.42 34.08 21.21
CA ILE A 141 -1.36 32.64 21.53
C ILE A 141 -2.60 32.12 22.27
N CYS A 142 -3.60 31.63 21.53
CA CYS A 142 -4.57 30.69 22.05
C CYS A 142 -4.13 29.27 21.64
N CYS A 143 -3.30 28.65 22.48
CA CYS A 143 -3.28 27.19 22.58
C CYS A 143 -4.51 26.81 23.42
N THR A 144 -5.67 26.60 22.80
CA THR A 144 -6.81 26.05 23.53
C THR A 144 -6.63 24.53 23.61
N SER A 145 -6.04 24.10 24.73
CA SER A 145 -6.08 22.77 25.35
C SER A 145 -5.63 21.58 24.50
N CYS A 146 -4.49 21.01 24.88
CA CYS A 146 -4.16 19.64 24.54
C CYS A 146 -3.47 18.95 25.73
N TYR A 147 -4.28 18.16 26.44
CA TYR A 147 -3.94 17.10 27.40
C TYR A 147 -2.77 17.36 28.37
N SER A 148 -3.04 18.08 29.46
CA SER A 148 -2.46 17.68 30.74
C SER A 148 -3.24 16.47 31.24
N GLU A 149 -2.66 15.27 31.19
CA GLU A 149 -2.76 14.24 32.25
C GLU A 149 -2.05 12.97 31.79
N ILE A 150 -0.72 12.96 31.90
CA ILE A 150 -0.01 11.74 32.29
C ILE A 150 0.82 12.13 33.51
N HIS A 151 0.18 12.06 34.68
CA HIS A 151 0.74 11.62 35.95
C HIS A 151 -0.38 11.45 36.97
#